data_AF-A0A1C5GHU7-F1
#
_entry.id   AF-A0A1C5GHU7-F1
#
_cell.length_a   1.000
_cell.length_b   1.000
_cell.length_c   1.000
_cell.angle_alpha   90.00
_cell.angle_beta   90.00
_cell.angle_gamma   90.00
#
_symmetry.space_group_name_H-M   'P 1'
#
loop_
_entity.id
_entity.type
_entity.pdbx_description
1 polymer ?
#
loop_
_entity_poly.entity_id
_entity_poly.type
_entity_poly.pdbx_seq_one_letter_code
_entity_poly.pdbx_strand_id
1 'polypeptide(L)'
;MRKLLNALGAALALGLALGLTPTPANAAAPAMPSDTAGQLTMAEMITEDSTFIDAATLAAIGCGQVCDYKNPASYRIYYNSCTTCYYYCADDAITPSPLANYDKRTSSASIELRYSPRCRTAWARTTWGASYFYVESRYLSGSHRATAGFTKEDYGTNYTAMLNDADLQARACMPNHGPVTGTLCTSWY
;
A
#
# COMPACT_ATOMS: atom_id res chain seq x y z
N MET A 1 19.07 -32.54 -34.32
CA MET A 1 18.45 -33.69 -35.02
C MET A 1 17.20 -34.11 -34.28
N ARG A 2 16.16 -34.51 -35.04
CA ARG A 2 14.79 -34.93 -34.66
C ARG A 2 13.80 -33.74 -34.52
N LYS A 3 13.04 -33.37 -35.56
CA LYS A 3 11.88 -34.05 -36.22
C LYS A 3 10.71 -34.21 -35.25
N LEU A 4 9.42 -34.00 -35.55
CA LEU A 4 8.59 -33.48 -36.66
C LEU A 4 7.13 -33.80 -36.23
N LEU A 5 6.13 -33.22 -36.91
CA LEU A 5 4.72 -33.68 -37.13
C LEU A 5 3.70 -33.39 -36.00
N ASN A 6 2.69 -32.54 -36.22
CA ASN A 6 1.50 -32.60 -37.12
C ASN A 6 0.31 -33.34 -36.48
N ALA A 7 -0.84 -32.66 -36.38
CA ALA A 7 -2.15 -33.27 -36.57
C ALA A 7 -3.18 -32.21 -37.01
N LEU A 8 -3.54 -32.27 -38.30
CA LEU A 8 -4.76 -31.72 -38.86
C LEU A 8 -5.96 -32.54 -38.35
N GLY A 9 -7.08 -31.86 -38.07
CA GLY A 9 -8.38 -32.49 -37.84
C GLY A 9 -9.48 -31.59 -38.35
N ALA A 10 -9.93 -31.84 -39.58
CA ALA A 10 -11.12 -31.24 -40.17
C ALA A 10 -12.33 -32.14 -39.91
N ALA A 11 -13.48 -31.56 -39.56
CA ALA A 11 -14.78 -32.21 -39.67
C ALA A 11 -15.83 -31.18 -40.07
N LEU A 12 -16.31 -31.32 -41.31
CA LEU A 12 -17.55 -30.72 -41.80
C LEU A 12 -18.75 -31.41 -41.13
N ALA A 13 -19.76 -30.64 -40.76
CA ALA A 13 -21.13 -31.13 -40.69
C ALA A 13 -22.09 -30.02 -41.15
N LEU A 14 -22.67 -30.25 -42.33
CA LEU A 14 -23.79 -29.51 -42.90
C LEU A 14 -25.08 -29.96 -42.20
N GLY A 15 -25.92 -29.01 -41.77
CA GLY A 15 -27.28 -29.28 -41.29
C GLY A 15 -28.21 -28.13 -41.63
N LEU A 16 -28.99 -28.29 -42.70
CA LEU A 16 -30.16 -27.46 -43.03
C LEU A 16 -31.36 -27.88 -42.15
N ALA A 17 -32.09 -26.92 -41.58
CA ALA A 17 -33.55 -26.97 -41.49
C ALA A 17 -34.14 -25.59 -41.17
N LEU A 18 -35.28 -25.30 -41.81
CA LEU A 18 -36.02 -24.06 -41.85
C LEU A 18 -36.93 -23.82 -40.63
N GLY A 19 -37.07 -22.53 -40.28
CA GLY A 19 -38.35 -21.87 -40.02
C GLY A 19 -38.93 -21.91 -38.60
N LEU A 20 -39.18 -20.74 -38.01
CA LEU A 20 -40.48 -20.29 -37.46
C LEU A 20 -40.39 -18.90 -36.78
N THR A 21 -41.17 -17.96 -37.31
CA THR A 21 -41.80 -16.72 -36.79
C THR A 21 -41.16 -15.86 -35.68
N PRO A 22 -41.08 -14.52 -35.86
CA PRO A 22 -40.78 -13.58 -34.77
C PRO A 22 -42.04 -13.25 -33.93
N THR A 23 -41.98 -13.52 -32.63
CA THR A 23 -42.88 -12.99 -31.61
C THR A 23 -42.39 -11.59 -31.18
N PRO A 24 -43.23 -10.54 -31.17
CA PRO A 24 -42.89 -9.27 -30.55
C PRO A 24 -43.16 -9.38 -29.04
N ALA A 25 -42.14 -9.77 -28.27
CA ALA A 25 -42.17 -9.63 -26.82
C ALA A 25 -41.53 -8.28 -26.45
N ASN A 26 -42.33 -7.21 -26.49
CA ASN A 26 -42.07 -6.01 -25.70
C ASN A 26 -42.26 -6.37 -24.23
N ALA A 27 -41.22 -6.93 -23.62
CA ALA A 27 -41.02 -6.91 -22.19
C ALA A 27 -39.65 -6.30 -21.97
N ALA A 28 -39.63 -5.01 -21.63
CA ALA A 28 -38.46 -4.39 -21.06
C ALA A 28 -38.15 -5.17 -19.78
N ALA A 29 -37.15 -6.04 -19.84
CA ALA A 29 -36.54 -6.58 -18.65
C ALA A 29 -36.08 -5.39 -17.81
N PRO A 30 -36.31 -5.37 -16.48
CA PRO A 30 -35.66 -4.38 -15.63
C PRO A 30 -34.17 -4.47 -15.90
N ALA A 31 -33.55 -3.33 -16.23
CA ALA A 31 -32.11 -3.24 -16.40
C ALA A 31 -31.46 -3.81 -15.15
N MET A 32 -30.87 -5.00 -15.25
CA MET A 32 -29.96 -5.47 -14.21
C MET A 32 -28.80 -4.48 -14.17
N PRO A 33 -28.33 -4.08 -12.97
CA PRO A 33 -27.08 -3.36 -12.87
C PRO A 33 -26.04 -4.17 -13.63
N SER A 34 -25.33 -3.52 -14.55
CA SER A 34 -24.25 -4.15 -15.28
C SER A 34 -23.11 -4.34 -14.29
N ASP A 35 -23.14 -5.46 -13.55
CA ASP A 35 -22.00 -5.97 -12.81
C ASP A 35 -20.96 -6.37 -13.85
N THR A 36 -20.17 -5.38 -14.25
CA THR A 36 -18.99 -5.57 -15.05
C THR A 36 -18.00 -6.27 -14.14
N ALA A 37 -17.91 -7.60 -14.23
CA ALA A 37 -16.98 -8.42 -13.46
C ALA A 37 -15.58 -7.76 -13.48
N GLY A 38 -15.16 -7.21 -12.33
CA GLY A 38 -13.91 -6.47 -12.18
C GLY A 38 -14.03 -5.02 -11.71
N GLN A 39 -15.23 -4.43 -11.67
CA GLN A 39 -15.45 -3.13 -11.02
C GLN A 39 -15.91 -3.30 -9.56
N LEU A 40 -15.33 -2.50 -8.68
CA LEU A 40 -15.79 -2.36 -7.29
C LEU A 40 -16.59 -1.07 -7.15
N THR A 41 -17.66 -1.11 -6.37
CA THR A 41 -18.34 0.08 -5.88
C THR A 41 -17.46 0.81 -4.87
N MET A 42 -17.70 2.11 -4.68
CA MET A 42 -16.98 2.87 -3.65
C MET A 42 -17.19 2.29 -2.24
N ALA A 43 -18.38 1.76 -1.96
CA ALA A 43 -18.69 1.14 -0.67
C ALA A 43 -17.84 -0.10 -0.39
N GLU A 44 -17.53 -0.89 -1.43
CA GLU A 44 -16.66 -2.08 -1.30
C GLU A 44 -15.18 -1.71 -1.15
N MET A 45 -14.76 -0.53 -1.63
CA MET A 45 -13.38 -0.06 -1.54
C MET A 45 -13.06 0.64 -0.21
N ILE A 46 -14.08 1.07 0.54
CA ILE A 46 -13.92 1.76 1.83
C ILE A 46 -14.19 0.77 2.95
N THR A 47 -13.12 0.29 3.59
CA THR A 47 -13.18 -0.67 4.70
C THR A 47 -12.28 -0.19 5.84
N GLU A 48 -12.13 -0.98 6.90
CA GLU A 48 -11.15 -0.69 7.96
C GLU A 48 -9.70 -0.64 7.43
N ASP A 49 -9.41 -1.47 6.42
CA ASP A 49 -8.09 -1.70 5.83
C ASP A 49 -7.92 -1.08 4.44
N SER A 50 -8.89 -0.30 3.99
CA SER A 50 -8.82 0.34 2.67
C SER A 50 -9.62 1.64 2.57
N THR A 51 -9.22 2.48 1.63
CA THR A 51 -9.98 3.68 1.26
C THR A 51 -9.94 3.89 -0.24
N PHE A 52 -10.81 4.76 -0.73
CA PHE A 52 -10.80 5.25 -2.11
C PHE A 52 -10.43 6.73 -2.14
N ILE A 53 -9.44 7.07 -2.97
CA ILE A 53 -9.04 8.45 -3.27
C ILE A 53 -8.91 8.52 -4.78
N ASP A 54 -9.70 9.35 -5.44
CA ASP A 54 -9.61 9.47 -6.90
C ASP A 54 -8.20 9.89 -7.34
N ALA A 55 -7.80 9.46 -8.54
CA ALA A 55 -6.43 9.65 -9.02
C ALA A 55 -5.99 11.13 -9.08
N ALA A 56 -6.92 12.06 -9.30
CA ALA A 56 -6.59 13.49 -9.37
C ALA A 56 -6.32 14.05 -7.97
N THR A 57 -7.17 13.75 -6.99
CA THR A 57 -6.95 14.10 -5.58
C THR A 57 -5.66 13.49 -5.08
N LEU A 58 -5.43 12.21 -5.38
CA LEU A 58 -4.22 11.53 -4.96
C LEU A 58 -2.95 12.17 -5.54
N ALA A 59 -2.97 12.56 -6.81
CA ALA A 59 -1.84 13.25 -7.44
C ALA A 59 -1.61 14.66 -6.89
N ALA A 60 -2.67 15.35 -6.45
CA ALA A 60 -2.61 16.73 -5.98
C ALA A 60 -2.18 16.84 -4.50
N ILE A 61 -2.75 16.02 -3.62
CA ILE A 61 -2.57 16.15 -2.16
C ILE A 61 -1.95 14.92 -1.50
N GLY A 62 -1.89 13.79 -2.21
CA GLY A 62 -1.49 12.51 -1.64
C GLY A 62 -2.55 11.87 -0.76
N CYS A 63 -2.17 10.78 -0.07
CA CYS A 63 -3.05 10.08 0.87
C CYS A 63 -3.19 10.86 2.19
N GLY A 64 -2.06 11.32 2.73
CA GLY A 64 -1.98 12.13 3.93
C GLY A 64 -2.70 11.48 5.12
N GLN A 65 -3.65 12.22 5.68
CA GLN A 65 -4.35 11.86 6.91
C GLN A 65 -5.12 10.52 6.83
N VAL A 66 -5.59 10.09 5.67
CA VAL A 66 -6.30 8.81 5.55
C VAL A 66 -5.42 7.60 5.84
N CYS A 67 -4.10 7.77 5.71
CA CYS A 67 -3.10 6.75 6.00
C CYS A 67 -2.45 6.91 7.38
N ASP A 68 -2.84 7.94 8.15
CA ASP A 68 -2.33 8.16 9.50
C ASP A 68 -2.72 6.97 10.39
N TYR A 69 -1.75 6.45 11.13
CA TYR A 69 -1.83 5.25 11.98
C TYR A 69 -2.20 3.94 11.25
N LYS A 70 -2.10 3.89 9.91
CA LYS A 70 -2.34 2.65 9.15
C LYS A 70 -1.05 1.86 8.91
N ASN A 71 -1.19 0.57 8.64
CA ASN A 71 -0.05 -0.29 8.32
C ASN A 71 0.41 -0.03 6.87
N PRO A 72 1.68 0.36 6.65
CA PRO A 72 2.17 0.74 5.32
C PRO A 72 2.15 -0.41 4.31
N ALA A 73 2.18 -1.66 4.77
CA ALA A 73 2.28 -2.86 3.92
C ALA A 73 0.94 -3.55 3.63
N SER A 74 -0.15 -3.17 4.32
CA SER A 74 -1.45 -3.83 4.17
C SER A 74 -2.62 -2.88 3.93
N TYR A 75 -2.49 -1.59 4.25
CA TYR A 75 -3.56 -0.62 4.01
C TYR A 75 -3.64 -0.23 2.54
N ARG A 76 -4.80 -0.49 1.90
CA ARG A 76 -5.00 -0.31 0.46
C ARG A 76 -5.58 1.06 0.14
N ILE A 77 -4.96 1.75 -0.83
CA ILE A 77 -5.53 2.98 -1.41
C ILE A 77 -5.98 2.69 -2.83
N TYR A 78 -7.29 2.56 -3.01
CA TYR A 78 -7.89 2.45 -4.33
C TYR A 78 -7.93 3.82 -5.00
N TYR A 79 -7.54 3.87 -6.27
CA TYR A 79 -7.52 5.10 -7.08
C TYR A 79 -8.37 5.04 -8.35
N ASN A 80 -8.95 3.88 -8.61
CA ASN A 80 -9.93 3.65 -9.65
C ASN A 80 -10.88 2.53 -9.21
N SER A 81 -12.06 2.45 -9.81
CA SER A 81 -13.12 1.49 -9.43
C SER A 81 -12.84 0.08 -9.97
N CYS A 82 -11.64 -0.46 -9.74
CA CYS A 82 -11.26 -1.81 -10.15
C CYS A 82 -10.59 -2.59 -9.01
N THR A 83 -10.78 -3.90 -8.98
CA THR A 83 -10.35 -4.77 -7.85
C THR A 83 -8.83 -4.77 -7.62
N THR A 84 -8.05 -4.49 -8.66
CA THR A 84 -6.58 -4.46 -8.65
C THR A 84 -5.99 -3.06 -8.73
N CYS A 85 -6.82 -2.01 -8.78
CA CYS A 85 -6.43 -0.61 -8.93
C CYS A 85 -6.16 0.01 -7.55
N TYR A 86 -5.22 -0.58 -6.81
CA TYR A 86 -4.76 -0.07 -5.53
C TYR A 86 -3.24 -0.12 -5.46
N TYR A 87 -2.70 0.58 -4.48
CA TYR A 87 -1.31 0.42 -4.06
C TYR A 87 -1.25 0.53 -2.53
N TYR A 88 -0.13 0.07 -1.98
CA TYR A 88 0.24 0.27 -0.59
C TYR A 88 1.19 1.46 -0.49
N CYS A 89 1.17 2.17 0.63
CA CYS A 89 2.16 3.24 0.88
C CYS A 89 3.60 2.71 0.83
N ALA A 90 3.81 1.43 1.17
CA ALA A 90 5.12 0.80 1.08
C ALA A 90 5.64 0.65 -0.37
N ASP A 91 4.78 0.68 -1.39
CA ASP A 91 5.15 0.37 -2.78
C ASP A 91 6.06 1.42 -3.42
N ASP A 92 5.91 2.70 -3.06
CA ASP A 92 6.75 3.81 -3.54
C ASP A 92 7.71 4.34 -2.46
N ALA A 93 7.86 3.60 -1.38
CA ALA A 93 8.59 4.05 -0.21
C ALA A 93 10.09 4.22 -0.48
N ILE A 94 10.62 5.40 -0.16
CA ILE A 94 12.04 5.71 -0.17
C ILE A 94 12.60 5.72 1.26
N THR A 95 13.93 5.69 1.38
CA THR A 95 14.64 6.04 2.62
C THR A 95 15.29 7.40 2.39
N PRO A 96 14.80 8.50 3.01
CA PRO A 96 15.35 9.83 2.79
C PRO A 96 16.82 9.98 3.17
N SER A 97 17.52 10.85 2.43
CA SER A 97 18.91 11.27 2.69
C SER A 97 18.92 12.61 3.42
N PRO A 98 19.91 12.91 4.29
CA PRO A 98 21.04 12.06 4.63
C PRO A 98 20.66 10.93 5.58
N LEU A 99 21.24 9.74 5.34
CA LEU A 99 21.29 8.62 6.27
C LEU A 99 22.12 8.95 7.53
N ALA A 100 22.20 10.22 7.94
CA ALA A 100 23.16 10.73 8.92
C ALA A 100 23.14 9.95 10.24
N ASN A 101 22.03 9.27 10.55
CA ASN A 101 21.92 8.38 11.71
C ASN A 101 21.42 6.97 11.34
N TYR A 102 21.81 6.45 10.18
CA TYR A 102 21.85 5.01 9.92
C TYR A 102 22.89 4.39 10.85
N ASP A 103 22.54 4.23 12.12
CA ASP A 103 23.43 3.66 13.12
C ASP A 103 23.50 2.16 12.89
N LYS A 104 24.52 1.77 12.13
CA LYS A 104 24.94 0.39 11.97
C LYS A 104 25.72 -0.03 13.23
N ARG A 105 25.03 -0.13 14.38
CA ARG A 105 25.65 -0.44 15.69
C ARG A 105 26.51 -1.70 15.67
N THR A 106 26.11 -2.65 14.84
CA THR A 106 26.85 -3.84 14.43
C THR A 106 26.47 -4.10 12.97
N SER A 107 27.17 -4.97 12.25
CA SER A 107 26.88 -5.25 10.83
C SER A 107 25.43 -5.67 10.50
N SER A 108 24.56 -5.85 11.50
CA SER A 108 23.20 -6.38 11.44
C SER A 108 22.06 -5.48 12.00
N ALA A 109 22.35 -4.35 12.66
CA ALA A 109 21.32 -3.42 13.19
C ALA A 109 21.16 -2.19 12.30
N SER A 110 19.94 -1.80 11.95
CA SER A 110 19.66 -0.46 11.46
C SER A 110 18.26 0.01 11.87
N ILE A 111 18.11 1.32 12.05
CA ILE A 111 16.82 2.01 12.08
C ILE A 111 16.78 2.94 10.87
N GLU A 112 15.68 2.90 10.13
CA GLU A 112 15.47 3.69 8.93
C GLU A 112 14.14 4.43 9.03
N LEU A 113 14.14 5.70 8.61
CA LEU A 113 12.91 6.39 8.26
C LEU A 113 12.53 5.99 6.84
N ARG A 114 11.32 5.47 6.66
CA ARG A 114 10.72 5.18 5.37
C ARG A 114 9.68 6.26 5.09
N TYR A 115 9.59 6.69 3.84
CA TYR A 115 8.68 7.75 3.42
C TYR A 115 8.04 7.40 2.08
N SER A 116 6.73 7.58 1.95
CA SER A 116 5.99 7.48 0.69
C SER A 116 5.74 8.88 0.14
N PRO A 117 6.39 9.30 -0.97
CA PRO A 117 6.13 10.60 -1.58
C PRO A 117 4.69 10.75 -2.05
N ARG A 118 4.08 9.69 -2.60
CA ARG A 118 2.69 9.72 -3.04
C ARG A 118 1.74 9.86 -1.87
N CYS A 119 1.96 9.12 -0.77
CA CYS A 119 1.07 9.22 0.37
C CYS A 119 1.40 10.33 1.35
N ARG A 120 2.57 10.97 1.23
CA ARG A 120 3.06 11.96 2.19
C ARG A 120 2.98 11.40 3.61
N THR A 121 3.48 10.18 3.80
CA THR A 121 3.49 9.48 5.09
C THR A 121 4.87 8.93 5.38
N ALA A 122 5.21 8.84 6.67
CA ALA A 122 6.47 8.33 7.15
C ALA A 122 6.28 7.24 8.22
N TRP A 123 7.18 6.27 8.27
CA TRP A 123 7.20 5.22 9.29
C TRP A 123 8.63 4.76 9.56
N ALA A 124 8.85 4.16 10.72
CA ALA A 124 10.15 3.61 11.07
C ALA A 124 10.25 2.15 10.61
N ARG A 125 11.45 1.73 10.22
CA ARG A 125 11.80 0.35 9.88
C ARG A 125 13.07 -0.09 10.59
N THR A 126 13.09 -1.32 11.12
CA THR A 126 14.30 -1.93 11.68
C THR A 126 14.67 -3.25 11.00
N THR A 127 15.97 -3.51 10.83
CA THR A 127 16.47 -4.85 10.46
C THR A 127 16.79 -5.72 11.68
N TRP A 128 16.78 -5.14 12.88
CA TRP A 128 17.15 -5.84 14.11
C TRP A 128 16.06 -6.84 14.53
N GLY A 129 16.47 -7.97 15.13
CA GLY A 129 15.59 -9.11 15.45
C GLY A 129 14.51 -8.79 16.47
N ALA A 130 14.91 -8.37 17.68
CA ALA A 130 13.99 -7.97 18.75
C ALA A 130 14.36 -6.58 19.27
N SER A 131 13.50 -5.59 19.03
CA SER A 131 13.73 -4.20 19.44
C SER A 131 12.42 -3.42 19.48
N TYR A 132 12.32 -2.48 20.42
CA TYR A 132 11.34 -1.42 20.35
C TYR A 132 11.86 -0.30 19.46
N PHE A 133 11.07 0.16 18.50
CA PHE A 133 11.40 1.30 17.64
C PHE A 133 10.13 2.06 17.32
N TYR A 134 10.26 3.32 16.95
CA TYR A 134 9.12 4.20 16.74
C TYR A 134 9.40 5.24 15.68
N VAL A 135 8.33 5.76 15.07
CA VAL A 135 8.36 6.99 14.29
C VAL A 135 7.77 8.11 15.13
N GLU A 136 8.39 9.27 15.08
CA GLU A 136 7.91 10.50 15.69
C GLU A 136 7.61 11.52 14.60
N SER A 137 6.49 12.23 14.73
CA SER A 137 6.10 13.34 13.88
C SER A 137 5.94 14.62 14.69
N ARG A 138 6.30 15.76 14.09
CA ARG A 138 6.15 17.09 14.65
C ARG A 138 5.69 18.11 13.62
N TYR A 139 5.13 19.20 14.11
CA TYR A 139 4.84 20.38 13.31
C TYR A 139 6.13 21.10 12.91
N LEU A 140 6.09 21.90 11.83
CA LEU A 140 7.23 22.72 11.40
C LEU A 140 7.67 23.76 12.46
N SER A 141 6.78 24.11 13.39
CA SER A 141 7.09 24.92 14.59
C SER A 141 7.99 24.19 15.59
N GLY A 142 8.22 22.89 15.43
CA GLY A 142 8.98 22.04 16.32
C GLY A 142 8.15 21.34 17.40
N SER A 143 6.86 21.70 17.57
CA SER A 143 5.99 21.06 18.56
C SER A 143 5.67 19.62 18.16
N HIS A 144 5.74 18.70 19.13
CA HIS A 144 5.39 17.30 18.94
C HIS A 144 3.94 17.15 18.44
N ARG A 145 3.72 16.21 17.51
CA ARG A 145 2.39 15.87 17.01
C ARG A 145 1.98 14.46 17.44
N ALA A 146 2.80 13.47 17.11
CA ALA A 146 2.44 12.07 17.25
C ALA A 146 3.67 11.16 17.38
N THR A 147 3.46 10.00 18.01
CA THR A 147 4.38 8.86 18.00
C THR A 147 3.64 7.58 17.66
N ALA A 148 4.20 6.78 16.77
CA ALA A 148 3.76 5.40 16.52
C ALA A 148 4.92 4.46 16.80
N GLY A 149 4.81 3.68 17.88
CA GLY A 149 5.81 2.71 18.31
C GLY A 149 5.43 1.28 17.96
N PHE A 150 6.44 0.43 17.83
CA PHE A 150 6.28 -1.00 17.62
C PHE A 150 7.37 -1.77 18.38
N THR A 151 6.98 -2.82 19.08
CA THR A 151 7.92 -3.78 19.67
C THR A 151 7.97 -4.98 18.74
N LYS A 152 9.10 -5.15 18.05
CA LYS A 152 9.33 -6.35 17.27
C LYS A 152 9.75 -7.48 18.19
N GLU A 153 8.93 -8.53 18.23
CA GLU A 153 9.28 -9.83 18.76
C GLU A 153 9.81 -10.70 17.61
N ASP A 154 10.74 -11.62 17.91
CA ASP A 154 11.58 -12.34 16.94
C ASP A 154 10.84 -12.71 15.64
N TYR A 155 11.20 -12.01 14.56
CA TYR A 155 10.69 -12.15 13.17
C TYR A 155 9.30 -11.58 12.83
N GLY A 156 8.70 -10.75 13.69
CA GLY A 156 7.46 -10.00 13.40
C GLY A 156 7.61 -8.87 12.36
N THR A 157 6.59 -8.01 12.23
CA THR A 157 6.66 -6.84 11.33
C THR A 157 7.87 -5.96 11.68
N ASN A 158 8.56 -5.49 10.64
CA ASN A 158 9.76 -4.69 10.76
C ASN A 158 9.46 -3.19 10.70
N TYR A 159 8.19 -2.80 10.74
CA TYR A 159 7.72 -1.45 10.48
C TYR A 159 6.72 -0.98 11.53
N THR A 160 6.72 0.31 11.84
CA THR A 160 5.66 0.94 12.64
C THR A 160 4.43 1.22 11.77
N ALA A 161 3.34 1.63 12.42
CA ALA A 161 2.28 2.34 11.71
C ALA A 161 2.83 3.63 11.06
N MET A 162 2.16 4.06 10.00
CA MET A 162 2.46 5.31 9.31
C MET A 162 2.00 6.51 10.11
N LEU A 163 2.74 7.61 10.00
CA LEU A 163 2.31 8.94 10.41
C LEU A 163 2.20 9.82 9.17
N ASN A 164 1.12 10.59 9.07
CA ASN A 164 0.99 11.65 8.09
C ASN A 164 2.18 12.62 8.21
N ASP A 165 2.75 13.00 7.08
CA ASP A 165 3.93 13.84 6.98
C ASP A 165 3.67 15.08 6.08
N ALA A 166 2.42 15.24 5.62
CA ALA A 166 2.02 16.40 4.83
C ALA A 166 2.21 17.70 5.63
N ASP A 167 3.22 18.48 5.23
CA ASP A 167 3.60 19.77 5.82
C ASP A 167 4.03 19.63 7.29
N LEU A 168 4.66 18.50 7.60
CA LEU A 168 5.17 18.10 8.90
C LEU A 168 6.61 17.60 8.76
N GLN A 169 7.20 17.20 9.88
CA GLN A 169 8.47 16.49 9.88
C GLN A 169 8.34 15.17 10.61
N ALA A 170 9.14 14.19 10.18
CA ALA A 170 9.21 12.88 10.81
C ALA A 170 10.64 12.40 11.04
N ARG A 171 10.82 11.52 12.04
CA ARG A 171 12.07 10.78 12.26
C ARG A 171 11.80 9.41 12.84
N ALA A 172 12.67 8.46 12.53
CA ALA A 172 12.65 7.13 13.12
C ALA A 172 13.60 7.08 14.30
N CYS A 173 13.20 6.42 15.38
CA CYS A 173 13.95 6.34 16.62
C CYS A 173 13.95 4.92 17.19
N MET A 174 14.98 4.62 17.97
CA MET A 174 15.15 3.36 18.70
C MET A 174 15.93 3.62 19.98
N PRO A 175 15.57 3.02 21.13
CA PRO A 175 16.40 3.05 22.32
C PRO A 175 17.81 2.50 22.05
N ASN A 176 18.79 3.01 22.77
CA ASN A 176 20.09 2.37 22.84
C ASN A 176 19.95 0.99 23.52
N HIS A 177 20.56 -0.04 22.93
CA HIS A 177 20.65 -1.38 23.52
C HIS A 177 22.08 -1.60 24.01
N GLY A 178 22.26 -2.19 25.19
CA GLY A 178 23.57 -2.43 25.82
C GLY A 178 23.91 -1.42 26.93
N PRO A 179 25.20 -1.19 27.24
CA PRO A 179 25.61 -0.32 28.35
C PRO A 179 25.41 1.18 28.07
N VAL A 180 25.00 1.54 26.85
CA VAL A 180 24.78 2.92 26.42
C VAL A 180 23.32 3.28 26.66
N THR A 181 23.07 4.37 27.38
CA THR A 181 21.74 4.92 27.61
C THR A 181 21.35 5.92 26.52
N GLY A 182 20.05 6.20 26.38
CA GLY A 182 19.53 7.21 25.46
C GLY A 182 18.78 6.64 24.26
N THR A 183 18.43 7.52 23.33
CA THR A 183 17.68 7.21 22.12
C THR A 183 18.48 7.66 20.92
N LEU A 184 18.60 6.77 19.94
CA LEU A 184 19.09 7.11 18.63
C LEU A 184 17.89 7.43 17.73
N CYS A 185 18.00 8.51 16.97
CA CYS A 185 17.01 8.86 15.95
C CYS A 185 17.67 9.26 14.64
N THR A 186 16.99 9.07 13.51
CA THR A 186 17.30 9.73 12.24
C THR A 186 17.18 11.24 12.37
N SER A 187 17.78 11.96 11.41
CA SER A 187 17.46 13.38 11.24
C SER A 187 15.97 13.54 10.98
N TRP A 188 15.45 14.73 11.32
CA TRP A 188 14.13 15.13 10.87
C TRP A 188 14.15 15.26 9.35
N TYR A 189 13.23 14.56 8.70
CA TYR A 189 12.87 14.71 7.30
C TYR A 189 11.66 15.62 7.20
#